data_AF-A0A934HDX4-F1
#
_entry.id   AF-A0A934HDX4-F1
#
_cell.length_a   1.000
_cell.length_b   1.000
_cell.length_c   1.000
_cell.angle_alpha   90.00
_cell.angle_beta   90.00
_cell.angle_gamma   90.00
#
_symmetry.space_group_name_H-M   'P 1'
#
loop_
_entity.id
_entity.type
_entity.pdbx_description
1 polymer ?
#
loop_
_entity_poly.entity_id
_entity_poly.type
_entity_poly.pdbx_seq_one_letter_code
_entity_poly.pdbx_strand_id
1 'polypeptide(L)'
;MVDWLIALLIGAAFGLTIGVRIARESNRKQPVHGGKLAQTFHYLACAGLSTMLPFIIAGVILGLPFLALFGTALGCLALTAVFLLIYAGIERAAPSTAQR
;
A
#
# COMPACT_ATOMS: atom_id res chain seq x y z
N MET A 1 20.70 11.78 2.61
CA MET A 1 19.39 11.98 3.30
C MET A 1 18.37 12.64 2.39
N VAL A 2 18.71 13.76 1.74
CA VAL A 2 17.83 14.46 0.78
C VAL A 2 17.40 13.54 -0.37
N ASP A 3 18.33 12.83 -1.00
CA ASP A 3 18.02 11.93 -2.14
C ASP A 3 17.08 10.79 -1.75
N TRP A 4 17.26 10.24 -0.55
CA TRP A 4 16.38 9.22 0.00
C TRP A 4 14.96 9.76 0.19
N LEU A 5 14.82 10.98 0.72
CA LEU A 5 13.53 11.63 0.89
C LEU A 5 12.87 11.92 -0.46
N ILE A 6 13.63 12.38 -1.45
CA ILE A 6 13.13 12.62 -2.82
C ILE A 6 12.62 11.30 -3.42
N ALA A 7 13.41 10.23 -3.35
CA ALA A 7 12.99 8.91 -3.84
C ALA A 7 11.70 8.44 -3.13
N LEU A 8 11.61 8.63 -1.80
CA LEU A 8 10.45 8.24 -1.01
C LEU A 8 9.20 9.03 -1.41
N LEU A 9 9.33 10.34 -1.63
CA LEU A 9 8.22 11.19 -2.06
C LEU A 9 7.73 10.84 -3.47
N ILE A 10 8.66 10.56 -4.40
CA ILE A 10 8.32 10.05 -5.73
C ILE A 10 7.58 8.72 -5.59
N GLY A 11 8.15 7.81 -4.80
CA GLY A 11 7.55 6.53 -4.45
C GLY A 11 6.11 6.66 -3.98
N ALA A 12 5.90 7.49 -2.96
CA ALA A 12 4.60 7.70 -2.33
C ALA A 12 3.59 8.36 -3.29
N ALA A 13 4.01 9.32 -4.12
CA ALA A 13 3.13 9.98 -5.08
C ALA A 13 2.61 9.00 -6.14
N PHE A 14 3.51 8.20 -6.74
CA PHE A 14 3.11 7.16 -7.69
C PHE A 14 2.34 6.02 -6.99
N GLY A 15 2.82 5.58 -5.83
CA GLY A 15 2.19 4.52 -5.05
C GLY A 15 0.78 4.86 -4.62
N LEU A 16 0.50 6.09 -4.21
CA LEU A 16 -0.84 6.56 -3.89
C LEU A 16 -1.73 6.57 -5.15
N THR A 17 -1.24 7.11 -6.25
CA THR A 17 -2.01 7.22 -7.51
C THR A 17 -2.36 5.84 -8.08
N ILE A 18 -1.38 4.95 -8.15
CA ILE A 18 -1.53 3.58 -8.65
C ILE A 18 -2.34 2.74 -7.66
N GLY A 19 -2.01 2.83 -6.37
CA GLY A 19 -2.67 2.10 -5.30
C GLY A 19 -4.15 2.42 -5.18
N VAL A 20 -4.55 3.69 -5.30
CA VAL A 20 -5.97 4.07 -5.34
C VAL A 20 -6.70 3.43 -6.53
N ARG A 21 -6.06 3.36 -7.71
CA ARG A 21 -6.66 2.70 -8.88
C ARG A 21 -6.79 1.19 -8.66
N ILE A 22 -5.76 0.56 -8.11
CA ILE A 22 -5.79 -0.88 -7.77
C ILE A 22 -6.87 -1.16 -6.73
N ALA A 23 -6.97 -0.36 -5.67
CA ALA A 23 -7.96 -0.53 -4.62
C ALA A 23 -9.39 -0.35 -5.15
N ARG A 24 -9.63 0.63 -6.03
CA ARG A 24 -10.93 0.81 -6.70
C ARG A 24 -11.29 -0.40 -7.54
N GLU A 25 -10.38 -0.88 -8.37
CA GLU A 25 -10.63 -2.02 -9.25
C GLU A 25 -10.81 -3.32 -8.45
N SER A 26 -10.01 -3.53 -7.40
CA SER A 26 -10.18 -4.62 -6.45
C SER A 26 -11.57 -4.59 -5.80
N ASN A 27 -12.01 -3.43 -5.31
CA ASN A 27 -13.31 -3.26 -4.67
C ASN A 27 -14.49 -3.43 -5.65
N ARG A 28 -14.28 -3.22 -6.95
CA ARG A 28 -15.31 -3.52 -7.98
C ARG A 28 -15.47 -5.01 -8.23
N LYS A 29 -14.39 -5.79 -8.10
CA LYS A 29 -14.39 -7.25 -8.27
C LYS A 29 -14.84 -7.98 -7.01
N GLN A 30 -14.37 -7.53 -5.86
CA GLN A 30 -14.70 -8.06 -4.54
C GLN A 30 -14.91 -6.88 -3.59
N PRO A 31 -16.16 -6.48 -3.34
CA PRO A 31 -16.45 -5.33 -2.50
C PRO A 31 -16.01 -5.58 -1.06
N VAL A 32 -15.54 -4.51 -0.41
CA VAL A 32 -15.19 -4.49 1.01
C VAL A 32 -16.46 -4.29 1.85
N HIS A 33 -16.72 -5.19 2.79
CA HIS A 33 -17.93 -5.22 3.62
C HIS A 33 -17.73 -4.62 5.02
N GLY A 34 -16.49 -4.51 5.50
CA GLY A 34 -16.12 -3.94 6.80
C GLY A 34 -16.27 -2.41 6.92
N GLY A 35 -17.07 -1.80 6.06
CA GLY A 35 -17.36 -0.37 6.06
C GLY A 35 -16.16 0.53 5.70
N LYS A 36 -16.27 1.83 6.01
CA LYS A 36 -15.29 2.85 5.62
C LYS A 36 -13.89 2.61 6.20
N LEU A 37 -13.81 2.01 7.39
CA LEU A 37 -12.54 1.78 8.07
C LEU A 37 -11.77 0.64 7.38
N ALA A 38 -12.41 -0.50 7.11
CA ALA A 38 -11.81 -1.57 6.31
C ALA A 38 -11.42 -1.07 4.90
N GLN A 39 -12.28 -0.28 4.26
CA GLN A 39 -11.99 0.28 2.95
C GLN A 39 -10.74 1.19 2.99
N THR A 40 -10.58 2.00 4.03
CA THR A 40 -9.40 2.87 4.17
C THR A 40 -8.11 2.06 4.30
N PHE A 41 -8.10 1.03 5.16
CA PHE A 41 -6.93 0.17 5.33
C PHE A 41 -6.61 -0.65 4.08
N HIS A 42 -7.61 -1.09 3.33
CA HIS A 42 -7.41 -1.71 2.02
C HIS A 42 -6.72 -0.76 1.04
N TYR A 43 -7.20 0.49 0.95
CA TYR A 43 -6.60 1.50 0.08
C TYR A 43 -5.16 1.84 0.49
N LEU A 44 -4.90 1.97 1.80
CA LEU A 44 -3.56 2.21 2.33
C LEU A 44 -2.62 1.04 2.03
N ALA A 45 -3.09 -0.20 2.15
CA ALA A 45 -2.32 -1.39 1.79
C ALA A 45 -1.98 -1.39 0.29
N CYS A 46 -2.94 -1.11 -0.60
CA CYS A 46 -2.68 -1.02 -2.03
C CYS A 46 -1.67 0.10 -2.36
N ALA A 47 -1.78 1.25 -1.70
CA ALA A 47 -0.83 2.36 -1.88
C ALA A 47 0.58 2.02 -1.36
N GLY A 48 0.68 1.42 -0.18
CA GLY A 48 1.95 1.00 0.42
C GLY A 48 2.69 0.00 -0.46
N LEU A 49 1.99 -1.01 -0.98
CA LEU A 49 2.58 -1.99 -1.90
C LEU A 49 3.02 -1.34 -3.22
N SER A 50 2.17 -0.49 -3.79
CA SER A 50 2.43 0.19 -5.06
C SER A 50 3.56 1.22 -4.99
N THR A 51 3.94 1.67 -3.79
CA THR A 51 5.03 2.62 -3.55
C THR A 51 6.41 2.00 -3.78
N MET A 52 6.56 0.69 -3.52
CA MET A 52 7.86 0.02 -3.49
C MET A 52 8.61 0.12 -4.81
N LEU A 53 7.95 -0.20 -5.94
CA LEU A 53 8.63 -0.22 -7.24
C LEU A 53 9.04 1.19 -7.72
N PRO A 54 8.17 2.22 -7.70
CA PRO A 54 8.57 3.58 -8.03
C PRO A 54 9.66 4.13 -7.11
N PHE A 55 9.62 3.83 -5.80
CA PHE A 55 10.67 4.19 -4.86
C PHE A 55 12.02 3.54 -5.25
N ILE A 56 12.03 2.23 -5.52
CA ILE A 56 13.25 1.51 -5.90
C ILE A 56 13.84 2.09 -7.18
N ILE A 57 13.01 2.34 -8.20
CA ILE A 57 13.46 2.92 -9.48
C ILE A 57 14.06 4.31 -9.25
N ALA A 58 13.34 5.20 -8.55
CA ALA A 58 13.82 6.54 -8.25
C ALA A 58 15.12 6.51 -7.43
N GLY A 59 15.19 5.62 -6.43
CA GLY A 59 16.35 5.46 -5.58
C GLY A 59 17.58 4.93 -6.32
N VAL A 60 17.41 3.99 -7.27
CA VAL A 60 18.50 3.51 -8.14
C VAL A 60 19.03 4.65 -9.01
N ILE A 61 18.15 5.45 -9.61
CA ILE A 61 18.52 6.62 -10.43
C ILE A 61 19.29 7.65 -9.60
N LEU A 62 18.87 7.87 -8.35
CA LEU A 62 19.51 8.80 -7.42
C LEU A 62 20.75 8.22 -6.70
N GLY A 63 21.16 6.99 -7.04
CA GLY A 63 22.39 6.38 -6.49
C GLY A 63 22.28 5.95 -5.02
N LEU A 64 21.08 5.63 -4.53
CA LEU A 64 20.90 5.15 -3.15
C LEU A 64 21.57 3.79 -2.94
N PRO A 65 22.20 3.55 -1.77
CA PRO A 65 22.81 2.27 -1.47
C PRO A 65 21.75 1.18 -1.34
N PHE A 66 22.14 -0.07 -1.67
CA PHE A 66 21.26 -1.24 -1.60
C PHE A 66 20.54 -1.35 -0.24
N LEU A 67 21.24 -1.12 0.86
CA LEU A 67 20.65 -1.22 2.20
C LEU A 67 19.51 -0.21 2.42
N ALA A 68 19.61 1.01 1.87
CA ALA A 68 18.54 1.99 1.96
C ALA A 68 17.34 1.60 1.09
N LEU A 69 17.58 1.10 -0.13
CA LEU A 69 16.53 0.62 -1.03
C LEU A 69 15.78 -0.56 -0.41
N PHE A 70 16.52 -1.60 -0.03
CA PHE A 70 15.99 -2.83 0.52
C PHE A 70 15.31 -2.60 1.87
N GLY A 71 15.95 -1.86 2.78
CA GLY A 71 15.40 -1.55 4.09
C GLY A 71 14.10 -0.75 4.02
N THR A 72 14.03 0.25 3.13
CA THR A 72 12.80 1.04 2.95
C THR A 72 11.70 0.19 2.29
N ALA A 73 12.03 -0.62 1.28
CA ALA A 73 11.08 -1.52 0.64
C ALA A 73 10.50 -2.54 1.64
N LEU A 74 11.35 -3.15 2.48
CA LEU A 74 10.90 -4.02 3.58
C LEU A 74 10.03 -3.27 4.59
N GLY A 75 10.37 -2.03 4.93
CA GLY A 75 9.55 -1.19 5.80
C GLY A 75 8.16 -0.92 5.21
N CYS A 76 8.07 -0.57 3.92
CA CYS A 76 6.81 -0.42 3.21
C CYS A 76 6.00 -1.73 3.18
N LEU A 77 6.66 -2.87 2.98
CA LEU A 77 6.02 -4.18 2.98
C LEU A 77 5.48 -4.53 4.38
N ALA A 78 6.26 -4.32 5.42
CA ALA A 78 5.84 -4.55 6.81
C ALA A 78 4.64 -3.65 7.19
N LEU A 79 4.68 -2.37 6.82
CA LEU A 79 3.56 -1.45 7.04
C LEU A 79 2.31 -1.87 6.25
N THR A 80 2.48 -2.31 5.00
CA THR A 80 1.40 -2.87 4.17
C THR A 80 0.78 -4.10 4.84
N ALA A 81 1.61 -5.00 5.38
CA ALA A 81 1.13 -6.18 6.09
C ALA A 81 0.29 -5.81 7.32
N VAL A 82 0.71 -4.80 8.09
CA VAL A 82 -0.09 -4.29 9.22
C VAL A 82 -1.44 -3.77 8.74
N PHE A 83 -1.49 -2.98 7.67
CA PHE A 83 -2.75 -2.49 7.11
C PHE A 83 -3.66 -3.63 6.64
N LEU A 84 -3.09 -4.66 5.99
CA LEU A 84 -3.85 -5.84 5.58
C LEU A 84 -4.38 -6.65 6.76
N LEU A 85 -3.62 -6.78 7.84
CA LEU A 85 -4.09 -7.46 9.06
C LEU A 85 -5.26 -6.71 9.72
N ILE A 86 -5.17 -5.38 9.79
CA ILE A 86 -6.26 -4.54 10.30
C ILE A 86 -7.50 -4.68 9.41
N TYR A 87 -7.33 -4.53 8.09
CA TYR A 87 -8.38 -4.76 7.10
C TYR A 87 -9.05 -6.12 7.29
N ALA A 88 -8.26 -7.21 7.33
CA ALA A 88 -8.76 -8.56 7.47
C ALA A 88 -9.51 -8.78 8.79
N GLY A 89 -9.02 -8.19 9.88
CA GLY A 89 -9.67 -8.24 11.19
C GLY A 89 -11.07 -7.62 11.17
N ILE A 90 -11.22 -6.48 10.50
CA ILE A 90 -12.51 -5.78 10.40
C ILE A 90 -13.43 -6.47 9.41
N GLU A 91 -12.90 -6.89 8.25
CA GLU A 91 -13.65 -7.57 7.20
C GLU A 91 -14.24 -8.90 7.73
N ARG A 92 -13.48 -9.64 8.55
CA ARG A 92 -13.96 -10.87 9.20
C ARG A 92 -15.05 -10.62 10.24
N ALA A 93 -15.05 -9.46 10.90
CA ALA A 93 -16.07 -9.09 11.87
C ALA A 93 -17.36 -8.54 11.22
N ALA A 94 -17.33 -8.23 9.91
CA ALA A 94 -18.48 -7.77 9.19
C ALA A 94 -19.55 -8.88 9.09
N PRO A 95 -20.84 -8.56 9.28
CA PRO A 95 -21.91 -9.53 9.07
C PRO A 95 -21.84 -10.08 7.64
N SER A 96 -21.88 -11.41 7.48
CA SER A 96 -21.89 -12.02 6.15
C SER A 96 -23.18 -11.64 5.43
N THR A 97 -23.16 -10.60 4.61
CA THR A 97 -24.25 -10.29 3.69
C THR A 97 -24.32 -11.30 2.52
N ALA A 98 -23.44 -12.30 2.48
CA ALA A 98 -23.43 -13.40 1.52
C ALA A 98 -24.46 -14.52 1.81
N GLN A 99 -25.59 -14.18 2.43
CA GLN A 99 -26.81 -14.99 2.43
C GLN A 99 -28.01 -14.09 2.09
N ARG A 100 -28.16 -13.73 0.81
CA ARG A 100 -29.45 -13.47 0.16
C ARG A 100 -29.30 -13.59 -1.34
#